data_AF-A0A8J7W409-F1
#
_entry.id   AF-A0A8J7W409-F1
#
_cell.length_a   1.000
_cell.length_b   1.000
_cell.length_c   1.000
_cell.angle_alpha   90.00
_cell.angle_beta   90.00
_cell.angle_gamma   90.00
#
_symmetry.space_group_name_H-M   'P 1'
#
loop_
_entity.id
_entity.type
_entity.pdbx_description
1 polymer ?
#
loop_
_entity_poly.entity_id
_entity_poly.type
_entity_poly.pdbx_seq_one_letter_code
_entity_poly.pdbx_strand_id
1 'polypeptide(L)'
;MSEKTLFSQEDCLQTGYDMPISGKVIVLHPSALPEDCREAKHQLYFCTGGNGSNPNPISRSIFTVSLAEGEKIRWNRSDVFGIAKPEILSDQARLQLSQIRPVGALDLKNHEPQYSGYCYLPDGRYTTGVWLCSAQEVKDYIDMQKDYQHKIMVCDREDFCIFEMVDGKLIYPTQEAMESYRREQEQSGGMELKL
;
A
#
# COMPACT_ATOMS: atom_id res chain seq x y z
N MET A 1 -14.81 0.07 20.92
CA MET A 1 -13.36 -0.17 21.10
C MET A 1 -12.80 1.08 21.74
N SER A 2 -12.11 0.99 22.89
CA SER A 2 -11.44 2.15 23.46
C SER A 2 -10.34 2.58 22.49
N GLU A 3 -10.36 3.83 22.03
CA GLU A 3 -9.26 4.37 21.24
C GLU A 3 -7.98 4.28 22.07
N LYS A 4 -6.96 3.63 21.52
CA LYS A 4 -5.66 3.50 22.18
C LYS A 4 -4.98 4.87 22.14
N THR A 5 -4.46 5.31 23.27
CA THR A 5 -3.80 6.63 23.36
C THR A 5 -2.47 6.64 22.58
N LEU A 6 -1.69 5.57 22.65
CA LEU A 6 -0.40 5.42 21.97
C LEU A 6 -0.14 3.98 21.53
N PHE A 7 0.48 3.82 20.37
CA PHE A 7 1.06 2.56 19.92
C PHE A 7 2.47 2.34 20.48
N SER A 8 2.85 1.08 20.57
CA SER A 8 4.09 0.55 21.14
C SER A 8 4.64 -0.57 20.26
N GLN A 9 5.76 -1.17 20.66
CA GLN A 9 6.33 -2.32 19.94
C GLN A 9 5.40 -3.53 19.86
N GLU A 10 4.49 -3.71 20.82
CA GLU A 10 3.51 -4.81 20.81
C GLU A 10 2.50 -4.70 19.67
N ASP A 11 2.34 -3.50 19.10
CA ASP A 11 1.47 -3.21 17.96
C ASP A 11 2.18 -3.46 16.62
N CYS A 12 3.43 -3.93 16.64
CA CYS A 12 4.21 -4.22 15.45
C CYS A 12 4.23 -5.73 15.15
N LEU A 13 4.21 -6.07 13.86
CA LEU A 13 4.47 -7.43 13.38
C LEU A 13 5.95 -7.79 13.53
N GLN A 14 6.81 -6.81 13.27
CA GLN A 14 8.25 -6.97 13.30
C GLN A 14 8.92 -5.68 13.74
N THR A 15 9.94 -5.79 14.57
CA THR A 15 10.73 -4.67 15.12
C THR A 15 12.21 -4.95 14.94
N GLY A 16 13.03 -3.92 14.76
CA GLY A 16 14.47 -4.05 14.56
C GLY A 16 14.96 -3.37 13.29
N TYR A 17 16.19 -3.69 12.88
CA TYR A 17 16.86 -3.07 11.73
C TYR A 17 17.12 -4.03 10.58
N ASP A 18 16.99 -5.33 10.79
CA ASP A 18 17.28 -6.41 9.83
C ASP A 18 16.17 -6.64 8.80
N MET A 19 14.99 -6.03 8.98
CA MET A 19 13.88 -6.09 8.03
C MET A 19 13.80 -4.84 7.14
N PRO A 20 13.37 -4.99 5.88
CA PRO A 20 12.98 -3.86 5.05
C PRO A 20 11.66 -3.29 5.55
N ILE A 21 11.52 -1.96 5.52
CA ILE A 21 10.26 -1.27 5.83
C ILE A 21 9.69 -0.49 4.64
N SER A 22 10.40 -0.44 3.51
CA SER A 22 9.88 0.17 2.30
C SER A 22 8.60 -0.53 1.83
N GLY A 23 7.59 0.24 1.46
CA GLY A 23 6.30 -0.28 1.02
C GLY A 23 5.43 -0.83 2.17
N LYS A 24 5.76 -0.54 3.43
CA LYS A 24 5.02 -1.00 4.62
C LYS A 24 4.52 0.17 5.46
N VAL A 25 3.45 -0.07 6.21
CA VAL A 25 2.99 0.84 7.25
C VAL A 25 3.85 0.62 8.48
N ILE A 26 4.37 1.71 9.03
CA ILE A 26 5.28 1.72 10.18
C ILE A 26 4.65 2.49 11.34
N VAL A 27 5.10 2.15 12.55
CA VAL A 27 4.75 2.85 13.78
C VAL A 27 5.96 3.64 14.26
N LEU A 28 5.80 4.95 14.49
CA LEU A 28 6.83 5.80 15.07
C LEU A 28 6.82 5.78 16.60
N HIS A 29 7.98 6.06 17.20
CA HIS A 29 8.09 6.41 18.60
C HIS A 29 7.33 7.71 18.92
N PRO A 30 6.49 7.77 19.98
CA PRO A 30 5.81 9.00 20.39
C PRO A 30 6.79 10.15 20.67
N SER A 31 8.00 9.83 21.15
CA SER A 31 9.04 10.81 21.45
C SER A 31 9.63 11.48 20.19
N ALA A 32 9.46 10.89 19.01
CA ALA A 32 9.87 11.49 17.74
C ALA A 32 8.86 12.52 17.23
N LEU A 33 7.62 12.47 17.73
CA LEU A 33 6.55 13.38 17.35
C LEU A 33 6.58 14.66 18.20
N PRO A 34 6.12 15.80 17.63
CA PRO A 34 5.77 16.99 18.40
C PRO A 34 4.83 16.66 19.56
N GLU A 35 4.96 17.38 20.67
CA GLU A 35 4.26 17.07 21.93
C GLU A 35 2.73 17.10 21.80
N ASP A 36 2.23 18.05 21.00
CA ASP A 36 0.82 18.22 20.62
C ASP A 36 0.30 17.14 19.66
N CYS A 37 1.20 16.38 19.04
CA CYS A 37 0.86 15.29 18.11
C CYS A 37 1.08 13.89 18.72
N ARG A 38 1.32 13.77 20.04
CA ARG A 38 1.58 12.47 20.71
C ARG A 38 0.31 11.67 20.94
N GLU A 39 -0.28 11.21 19.84
CA GLU A 39 -1.47 10.36 19.83
C GLU A 39 -1.30 9.21 18.83
N ALA A 40 -2.00 8.10 19.05
CA ALA A 40 -1.90 6.89 18.24
C ALA A 40 -2.07 7.14 16.73
N LYS A 41 -3.05 7.96 16.33
CA LYS A 41 -3.31 8.29 14.91
C LYS A 41 -2.09 8.92 14.21
N HIS A 42 -1.31 9.71 14.94
CA HIS A 42 -0.14 10.41 14.42
C HIS A 42 1.14 9.57 14.45
N GLN A 43 1.10 8.32 14.93
CA GLN A 43 2.23 7.41 14.88
C GLN A 43 2.29 6.55 13.61
N LEU A 44 1.22 6.53 12.80
CA LEU A 44 1.11 5.66 11.62
C LEU A 44 1.54 6.37 10.34
N TYR A 45 2.51 5.77 9.66
CA TYR A 45 3.06 6.28 8.41
C TYR A 45 3.25 5.16 7.39
N PHE A 46 3.02 5.44 6.12
CA PHE A 46 3.46 4.56 5.03
C PHE A 46 4.88 4.92 4.62
N CYS A 47 5.82 3.95 4.66
CA CYS A 47 7.20 4.20 4.26
C CYS A 47 7.36 4.03 2.74
N THR A 48 7.70 5.12 2.06
CA THR A 48 7.90 5.14 0.60
C THR A 48 9.33 4.82 0.18
N GLY A 49 10.23 4.57 1.13
CA GLY A 49 11.61 4.15 0.87
C GLY A 49 12.68 5.06 1.51
N GLY A 50 13.81 5.20 0.81
CA GLY A 50 15.03 5.84 1.31
C GLY A 50 16.05 4.82 1.82
N ASN A 51 17.33 5.17 1.83
CA ASN A 51 18.41 4.22 2.16
C ASN A 51 18.29 3.63 3.57
N GLY A 52 17.64 4.33 4.50
CA GLY A 52 17.32 3.84 5.85
C GLY A 52 16.19 2.82 5.93
N SER A 53 15.46 2.58 4.83
CA SER A 53 14.34 1.65 4.78
C SER A 53 14.75 0.21 4.45
N ASN A 54 16.01 0.00 4.05
CA ASN A 54 16.58 -1.31 3.74
C ASN A 54 16.97 -2.09 5.01
N PRO A 55 17.16 -3.42 4.91
CA PRO A 55 17.77 -4.24 5.96
C PRO A 55 19.16 -3.73 6.34
N ASN A 56 19.46 -3.74 7.63
CA ASN A 56 20.75 -3.33 8.23
C ASN A 56 21.31 -2.06 7.59
N PRO A 57 20.55 -0.95 7.61
CA PRO A 57 20.87 0.19 6.78
C PRO A 57 22.05 0.97 7.36
N ILE A 58 22.97 1.38 6.48
CA ILE A 58 24.09 2.26 6.85
C ILE A 58 23.60 3.71 7.00
N SER A 59 22.66 4.13 6.15
CA SER A 59 22.02 5.44 6.22
C SER A 59 20.80 5.40 7.14
N ARG A 60 20.42 6.54 7.71
CA ARG A 60 19.29 6.64 8.65
C ARG A 60 18.01 7.15 8.02
N SER A 61 18.07 7.81 6.86
CA SER A 61 16.92 8.52 6.30
C SER A 61 15.86 7.59 5.71
N ILE A 62 14.61 7.79 6.11
CA ILE A 62 13.43 7.20 5.48
C ILE A 62 12.46 8.29 5.04
N PHE A 63 11.75 8.04 3.95
CA PHE A 63 10.69 8.92 3.45
C PHE A 63 9.35 8.26 3.67
N THR A 64 8.35 9.05 4.07
CA THR A 64 7.07 8.54 4.53
C THR A 64 5.92 9.44 4.12
N VAL A 65 4.71 8.89 4.20
CA VAL A 65 3.43 9.61 4.11
C VAL A 65 2.65 9.39 5.41
N SER A 66 2.19 10.45 6.05
CA SER A 66 1.32 10.39 7.23
C SER A 66 -0.01 9.72 6.88
N LEU A 67 -0.45 8.73 7.66
CA LEU A 67 -1.79 8.14 7.50
C LEU A 67 -2.89 8.95 8.20
N ALA A 68 -2.53 9.97 8.98
CA ALA A 68 -3.49 10.91 9.55
C ALA A 68 -3.80 12.06 8.58
N GLU A 69 -2.75 12.64 7.99
CA GLU A 69 -2.85 13.93 7.26
C GLU A 69 -2.46 13.83 5.77
N GLY A 70 -1.89 12.71 5.32
CA GLY A 70 -1.40 12.55 3.95
C GLY A 70 -0.10 13.30 3.63
N GLU A 71 0.49 13.98 4.62
CA GLU A 71 1.73 14.75 4.43
C GLU A 71 2.96 13.86 4.22
N LYS A 72 3.86 14.29 3.32
CA LYS A 72 5.15 13.63 3.09
C LYS A 72 6.19 14.14 4.09
N ILE A 73 6.77 13.24 4.88
CA ILE A 73 7.72 13.58 5.95
C ILE A 73 8.93 12.66 5.91
N ARG A 74 10.11 13.21 6.23
CA ARG A 74 11.36 12.46 6.38
C ARG A 74 11.59 12.15 7.86
N TRP A 75 11.87 10.89 8.18
CA TRP A 75 12.22 10.42 9.52
C TRP A 75 13.58 9.71 9.53
N ASN A 76 14.11 9.41 10.72
CA ASN A 76 15.19 8.45 10.87
C ASN A 76 14.63 7.05 11.10
N ARG A 77 15.37 6.03 10.66
CA ARG A 77 15.07 4.62 10.99
C ARG A 77 14.98 4.37 12.49
N SER A 78 15.74 5.11 13.30
CA SER A 78 15.69 5.05 14.77
C SER A 78 14.40 5.58 15.38
N ASP A 79 13.62 6.34 14.61
CA ASP A 79 12.35 6.90 15.07
C ASP A 79 11.20 5.88 14.91
N VAL A 80 11.49 4.69 14.37
CA VAL A 80 10.52 3.64 14.04
C VAL A 80 10.55 2.52 15.08
N PHE A 81 9.40 2.17 15.64
CA PHE A 81 9.25 0.94 16.42
C PHE A 81 9.34 -0.30 15.53
N GLY A 82 8.56 -0.34 14.45
CA GLY A 82 8.45 -1.51 13.59
C GLY A 82 7.37 -1.37 12.52
N ILE A 83 7.12 -2.49 11.83
CA ILE A 83 6.03 -2.62 10.84
C ILE A 83 4.72 -2.80 11.60
N ALA A 84 3.73 -1.95 11.32
CA ALA A 84 2.43 -1.97 11.96
C ALA A 84 1.67 -3.27 11.70
N LYS A 85 0.98 -3.77 12.72
CA LYS A 85 -0.05 -4.80 12.58
C LYS A 85 -1.26 -4.26 11.80
N PRO A 86 -1.79 -4.96 10.80
CA PRO A 86 -2.94 -4.49 10.03
C PRO A 86 -4.17 -4.14 10.89
N GLU A 87 -4.39 -4.86 11.99
CA GLU A 87 -5.54 -4.69 12.88
C GLU A 87 -5.55 -3.35 13.65
N ILE A 88 -4.41 -2.64 13.74
CA ILE A 88 -4.35 -1.35 14.46
C ILE A 88 -4.72 -0.16 13.57
N LEU A 89 -4.80 -0.36 12.25
CA LEU A 89 -5.17 0.71 11.32
C LEU A 89 -6.66 1.01 11.48
N SER A 90 -6.96 2.26 11.82
CA SER A 90 -8.31 2.79 11.77
C SER A 90 -8.82 2.86 10.33
N ASP A 91 -10.14 2.99 10.18
CA ASP A 91 -10.78 3.23 8.89
C ASP A 91 -10.17 4.43 8.17
N GLN A 92 -9.94 5.54 8.89
CA GLN A 92 -9.33 6.74 8.33
C GLN A 92 -7.91 6.47 7.81
N ALA A 93 -7.10 5.71 8.56
CA ALA A 93 -5.75 5.36 8.12
C ALA A 93 -5.76 4.46 6.87
N ARG A 94 -6.73 3.54 6.76
CA ARG A 94 -6.91 2.70 5.56
C ARG A 94 -7.34 3.54 4.34
N LEU A 95 -8.26 4.49 4.53
CA LEU A 95 -8.70 5.43 3.49
C LEU A 95 -7.58 6.40 3.07
N GLN A 96 -6.68 6.77 3.97
CA GLN A 96 -5.51 7.57 3.61
C GLN A 96 -4.48 6.74 2.84
N LEU A 97 -4.24 5.50 3.28
CA LEU A 97 -3.33 4.55 2.61
C LEU A 97 -3.80 4.22 1.19
N SER A 98 -5.11 4.05 0.97
CA SER A 98 -5.68 3.67 -0.32
C SER A 98 -5.41 4.68 -1.43
N GLN A 99 -5.14 5.94 -1.08
CA GLN A 99 -4.87 7.05 -2.01
C GLN A 99 -3.38 7.17 -2.39
N ILE A 100 -2.50 6.39 -1.77
CA ILE A 100 -1.06 6.45 -2.05
C ILE A 100 -0.76 5.68 -3.34
N ARG A 101 -0.04 6.33 -4.27
CA ARG A 101 0.49 5.68 -5.47
C ARG A 101 1.75 4.87 -5.15
N PRO A 102 2.00 3.75 -5.86
CA PRO A 102 3.22 2.97 -5.68
C PRO A 102 4.50 3.80 -5.80
N VAL A 103 5.55 3.36 -5.11
CA VAL A 103 6.88 3.97 -5.22
C VAL A 103 7.39 3.78 -6.65
N GLY A 104 7.86 4.86 -7.27
CA GLY A 104 8.34 4.82 -8.66
C GLY A 104 7.23 4.89 -9.72
N ALA A 105 5.97 5.08 -9.31
CA ALA A 105 4.87 5.30 -10.25
C ALA A 105 5.14 6.50 -11.17
N LEU A 106 4.71 6.38 -12.43
CA LEU A 106 5.00 7.34 -13.49
C LEU A 106 4.33 8.69 -13.22
N ASP A 107 4.94 9.80 -13.67
CA ASP A 107 4.33 11.13 -13.55
C ASP A 107 3.09 11.21 -14.45
N LEU A 108 1.94 11.51 -13.84
CA LEU A 108 0.64 11.65 -14.50
C LEU A 108 0.60 12.80 -15.51
N LYS A 109 1.52 13.76 -15.43
CA LYS A 109 1.63 14.85 -16.42
C LYS A 109 2.00 14.34 -17.82
N ASN A 110 2.77 13.25 -17.88
CA ASN A 110 3.35 12.74 -19.12
C ASN A 110 2.88 11.32 -19.47
N HIS A 111 2.10 10.69 -18.59
CA HIS A 111 1.66 9.30 -18.76
C HIS A 111 0.17 9.21 -18.45
N GLU A 112 -0.59 8.78 -19.45
CA GLU A 112 -2.03 8.59 -19.33
C GLU A 112 -2.32 7.37 -18.43
N PRO A 113 -3.15 7.51 -17.40
CA PRO A 113 -3.61 6.38 -16.60
C PRO A 113 -4.30 5.32 -17.46
N GLN A 114 -3.94 4.06 -17.23
CA GLN A 114 -4.57 2.92 -17.90
C GLN A 114 -5.48 2.14 -16.95
N TYR A 115 -5.37 2.39 -15.65
CA TYR A 115 -6.14 1.70 -14.62
C TYR A 115 -6.50 2.64 -13.47
N SER A 116 -7.54 2.26 -12.74
CA SER A 116 -7.93 2.88 -11.48
C SER A 116 -7.95 1.84 -10.36
N GLY A 117 -7.26 2.12 -9.26
CA GLY A 117 -7.23 1.30 -8.06
C GLY A 117 -8.13 1.84 -6.96
N TYR A 118 -8.93 0.97 -6.33
CA TYR A 118 -9.87 1.30 -5.26
C TYR A 118 -9.64 0.38 -4.08
N CYS A 119 -9.82 0.91 -2.86
CA CYS A 119 -9.90 0.10 -1.65
C CYS A 119 -11.19 0.45 -0.89
N TYR A 120 -11.88 -0.58 -0.41
CA TYR A 120 -13.15 -0.43 0.30
C TYR A 120 -13.01 -0.92 1.73
N LEU A 121 -13.62 -0.17 2.65
CA LEU A 121 -13.85 -0.60 4.02
C LEU A 121 -14.95 -1.69 4.07
N PRO A 122 -15.07 -2.44 5.16
CA PRO A 122 -16.12 -3.47 5.32
C PRO A 122 -17.56 -2.95 5.16
N ASP A 123 -17.80 -1.67 5.47
CA ASP A 123 -19.12 -1.03 5.31
C ASP A 123 -19.34 -0.43 3.91
N GLY A 124 -18.41 -0.66 2.97
CA GLY A 124 -18.49 -0.19 1.59
C GLY A 124 -18.02 1.25 1.37
N ARG A 125 -17.64 1.99 2.42
CA ARG A 125 -16.99 3.30 2.24
C ARG A 125 -15.65 3.16 1.53
N TYR A 126 -15.34 4.12 0.66
CA TYR A 126 -14.07 4.21 -0.07
C TYR A 126 -13.77 5.67 -0.42
N THR A 127 -12.53 5.95 -0.82
CA THR A 127 -12.10 7.25 -1.36
C THR A 127 -12.06 7.23 -2.89
N THR A 128 -11.74 8.36 -3.52
CA THR A 128 -11.47 8.40 -4.96
C THR A 128 -10.39 7.37 -5.35
N GLY A 129 -10.55 6.78 -6.53
CA GLY A 129 -9.61 5.82 -7.08
C GLY A 129 -8.24 6.44 -7.38
N VAL A 130 -7.22 5.60 -7.32
CA VAL A 130 -5.84 5.96 -7.64
C VAL A 130 -5.53 5.66 -9.09
N TRP A 131 -5.01 6.64 -9.81
CA TRP A 131 -4.55 6.47 -11.19
C TRP A 131 -3.25 5.68 -11.28
N LEU A 132 -3.26 4.65 -12.11
CA LEU A 132 -2.13 3.75 -12.33
C LEU A 132 -1.84 3.68 -13.84
N CYS A 133 -0.59 3.94 -14.23
CA CYS A 133 -0.22 4.09 -15.64
C CYS A 133 0.21 2.78 -16.31
N SER A 134 0.44 1.70 -15.55
CA SER A 134 0.94 0.44 -16.09
C SER A 134 0.49 -0.77 -15.26
N ALA A 135 0.59 -1.97 -15.85
CA ALA A 135 0.34 -3.22 -15.14
C ALA A 135 1.30 -3.44 -13.96
N GLN A 136 2.53 -2.89 -14.05
CA GLN A 136 3.48 -2.92 -12.94
C GLN A 136 2.99 -2.06 -11.76
N GLU A 137 2.47 -0.87 -12.04
CA GLU A 137 1.85 -0.03 -11.00
C GLU A 137 0.62 -0.70 -10.38
N VAL A 138 -0.17 -1.44 -11.16
CA VAL A 138 -1.28 -2.26 -10.64
C VAL A 138 -0.78 -3.31 -9.65
N LYS A 139 0.24 -4.09 -10.03
CA LYS A 139 0.83 -5.11 -9.16
C LYS A 139 1.38 -4.49 -7.87
N ASP A 140 2.13 -3.41 -7.98
CA ASP A 140 2.75 -2.75 -6.83
C ASP A 140 1.70 -2.09 -5.91
N TYR A 141 0.60 -1.59 -6.48
CA TYR A 141 -0.54 -1.09 -5.71
C TYR A 141 -1.21 -2.22 -4.92
N ILE A 142 -1.49 -3.35 -5.56
CA ILE A 142 -2.06 -4.52 -4.87
C ILE A 142 -1.12 -5.00 -3.75
N ASP A 143 0.17 -5.13 -4.02
CA ASP A 143 1.17 -5.59 -3.04
C ASP A 143 1.29 -4.66 -1.83
N MET A 144 1.16 -3.34 -2.04
CA MET A 144 1.12 -2.33 -0.97
C MET A 144 -0.13 -2.44 -0.10
N GLN A 145 -1.28 -2.77 -0.69
CA GLN A 145 -2.59 -2.65 -0.03
C GLN A 145 -3.09 -3.96 0.58
N LYS A 146 -2.68 -5.13 0.04
CA LYS A 146 -3.30 -6.44 0.33
C LYS A 146 -3.27 -6.87 1.78
N ASP A 147 -2.27 -6.43 2.53
CA ASP A 147 -2.12 -6.78 3.94
C ASP A 147 -3.01 -5.89 4.83
N TYR A 148 -3.51 -4.77 4.32
CA TYR A 148 -4.18 -3.72 5.10
C TYR A 148 -5.63 -3.45 4.69
N GLN A 149 -6.08 -3.86 3.52
CA GLN A 149 -7.41 -3.47 3.03
C GLN A 149 -8.39 -4.63 3.10
N HIS A 150 -9.64 -4.33 3.44
CA HIS A 150 -10.72 -5.32 3.41
C HIS A 150 -10.99 -5.77 1.97
N LYS A 151 -11.14 -4.81 1.05
CA LYS A 151 -11.31 -5.09 -0.38
C LYS A 151 -10.42 -4.19 -1.22
N ILE A 152 -9.81 -4.77 -2.26
CA ILE A 152 -9.09 -4.07 -3.33
C ILE A 152 -9.80 -4.38 -4.65
N MET A 153 -10.02 -3.36 -5.46
CA MET A 153 -10.54 -3.49 -6.82
C MET A 153 -9.70 -2.66 -7.77
N VAL A 154 -9.40 -3.20 -8.94
CA VAL A 154 -8.75 -2.45 -10.02
C VAL A 154 -9.61 -2.55 -11.26
N CYS A 155 -9.84 -1.40 -11.90
CA CYS A 155 -10.51 -1.31 -13.19
C CYS A 155 -9.56 -0.84 -14.29
N ASP A 156 -9.85 -1.21 -15.52
CA ASP A 156 -9.20 -0.61 -16.71
C ASP A 156 -9.77 0.79 -17.03
N ARG A 157 -9.47 1.29 -18.24
CA ARG A 157 -9.93 2.60 -18.71
C ARG A 157 -11.40 2.68 -19.08
N GLU A 158 -12.03 1.52 -19.32
CA GLU A 158 -13.44 1.43 -19.69
C GLU A 158 -14.30 1.14 -18.45
N ASP A 159 -13.73 1.31 -17.25
CA ASP A 159 -14.31 1.04 -15.94
C ASP A 159 -14.69 -0.44 -15.71
N PHE A 160 -14.15 -1.36 -16.51
CA PHE A 160 -14.32 -2.79 -16.27
C PHE A 160 -13.38 -3.27 -15.17
N CYS A 161 -13.91 -4.03 -14.21
CA CYS A 161 -13.10 -4.65 -13.17
C CYS A 161 -12.17 -5.70 -13.78
N ILE A 162 -10.86 -5.51 -13.58
CA ILE A 162 -9.81 -6.45 -14.02
C ILE A 162 -9.19 -7.23 -12.85
N PHE A 163 -9.39 -6.76 -11.62
CA PHE A 163 -8.92 -7.42 -10.42
C PHE A 163 -9.83 -7.09 -9.24
N GLU A 164 -10.15 -8.11 -8.44
CA GLU A 164 -10.86 -7.94 -7.18
C GLU A 164 -10.31 -8.93 -6.14
N MET A 165 -10.05 -8.43 -4.94
CA MET A 165 -9.62 -9.21 -3.79
C MET A 165 -10.36 -8.76 -2.54
N VAL A 166 -10.86 -9.72 -1.75
CA VAL A 166 -11.58 -9.47 -0.49
C VAL A 166 -11.00 -10.34 0.61
N ASP A 167 -10.64 -9.74 1.75
CA ASP A 167 -10.03 -10.39 2.91
C ASP A 167 -8.84 -11.29 2.53
N GLY A 168 -7.96 -10.77 1.64
CA GLY A 168 -6.78 -11.48 1.14
C GLY A 168 -7.08 -12.61 0.13
N LYS A 169 -8.34 -12.81 -0.27
CA LYS A 169 -8.74 -13.83 -1.23
C LYS A 169 -9.03 -13.20 -2.59
N LEU A 170 -8.41 -13.73 -3.64
CA LEU A 170 -8.68 -13.33 -5.02
C LEU A 170 -10.10 -13.72 -5.40
N ILE A 171 -10.90 -12.74 -5.82
CA ILE A 171 -12.28 -12.90 -6.30
C ILE A 171 -12.32 -12.84 -7.84
N TYR A 172 -11.59 -11.88 -8.42
CA TYR A 172 -11.49 -11.71 -9.87
C TYR A 172 -10.05 -11.40 -10.31
N PRO A 173 -9.57 -11.93 -11.45
CA PRO A 173 -10.26 -12.89 -12.33
C PRO A 173 -10.46 -14.24 -11.67
N THR A 174 -11.60 -14.89 -11.94
CA THR A 174 -11.86 -16.26 -11.48
C THR A 174 -10.89 -17.23 -12.19
N GLN A 175 -10.70 -18.43 -11.64
CA GLN A 175 -9.91 -19.47 -12.33
C GLN A 175 -10.44 -19.73 -13.73
N GLU A 176 -11.76 -19.78 -13.88
CA GLU A 176 -12.45 -19.96 -15.17
C GLU A 176 -12.14 -18.82 -16.15
N ALA A 177 -12.17 -17.56 -15.69
CA ALA A 177 -11.83 -16.40 -16.52
C ALA A 177 -10.34 -16.42 -16.91
N MET A 178 -9.44 -16.78 -15.98
CA MET A 178 -8.01 -16.92 -16.30
C MET A 178 -7.77 -18.03 -17.32
N GLU A 179 -8.48 -19.15 -17.23
CA GLU A 179 -8.41 -20.24 -18.19
C GLU A 179 -8.97 -19.86 -19.56
N SER A 180 -10.09 -19.12 -19.61
CA SER A 180 -10.64 -18.63 -20.88
C SER A 180 -9.67 -17.69 -21.58
N TYR A 181 -9.08 -16.73 -20.85
CA TYR A 181 -8.05 -15.84 -21.41
C TYR A 181 -6.80 -16.59 -21.89
N ARG A 182 -6.33 -17.61 -21.17
CA ARG A 182 -5.21 -18.45 -21.64
C ARG A 182 -5.57 -19.20 -22.92
N ARG A 183 -6.76 -19.81 -22.98
CA ARG A 183 -7.23 -20.52 -24.18
C ARG A 183 -7.41 -19.56 -25.35
N GLU A 184 -7.88 -18.34 -25.12
CA GLU A 184 -7.99 -17.29 -26.14
C GLU A 184 -6.61 -16.83 -26.64
N GLN A 185 -5.63 -16.63 -25.77
CA GLN A 185 -4.25 -16.30 -26.17
C GLN A 185 -3.55 -17.43 -26.91
N GLU A 186 -3.79 -18.68 -26.52
CA GLU A 186 -3.31 -19.87 -27.22
C GLU A 186 -3.97 -20.02 -28.61
N GLN A 187 -5.24 -19.63 -28.74
CA GLN A 187 -5.98 -19.66 -30.01
C GLN A 187 -5.70 -18.45 -30.91
N SER A 188 -5.35 -17.28 -30.35
CA SER A 188 -5.00 -16.08 -31.11
C SER A 188 -3.59 -16.11 -31.72
N GLY A 189 -2.85 -17.20 -31.53
CA GLY A 189 -1.53 -17.41 -32.12
C GLY A 189 -0.42 -16.71 -31.34
N GLY A 190 0.34 -17.49 -30.58
CA GLY A 190 1.58 -17.02 -29.96
C GLY A 190 2.50 -16.37 -30.99
N MET A 191 2.87 -15.12 -30.74
CA MET A 191 4.00 -14.52 -31.44
C MET A 191 5.27 -15.23 -30.96
N GLU A 192 5.81 -16.06 -31.84
CA GLU A 192 7.08 -16.76 -31.70
C GLU A 192 8.21 -15.74 -31.42
N LEU A 193 8.69 -15.64 -30.18
CA LEU A 193 9.96 -14.98 -29.89
C LEU A 193 11.08 -15.89 -30.38
N LYS A 194 11.50 -15.68 -31.63
CA LYS A 194 12.77 -16.22 -32.12
C LYS A 194 13.90 -15.47 -31.42
N LEU A 195 14.69 -16.23 -30.65
CA LEU A 195 16.01 -15.87 -30.13
C LEU A 195 16.97 -15.51 -31.28
#